data_AF-A0A554GLB6-F1
#
_entry.id   AF-A0A554GLB6-F1
#
_cell.length_a   1.000
_cell.length_b   1.000
_cell.length_c   1.000
_cell.angle_alpha   90.00
_cell.angle_beta   90.00
_cell.angle_gamma   90.00
#
_symmetry.space_group_name_H-M   'P 1'
#
loop_
_entity.id
_entity.type
_entity.pdbx_description
1 polymer ?
#
loop_
_entity_poly.entity_id
_entity_poly.type
_entity_poly.pdbx_seq_one_letter_code
_entity_poly.pdbx_strand_id
1 'polypeptide(L)'
;MFRNVNPRCFAALLMLSCSSFSARAAEVSAAERVETTPGLSPNAVRRVFDAQRQALTVCPRLTAEVPQKEGPTRSAPWTAPADADDRVLFRFVIDANGTVAKLSSVESTMKVRGAFIDPGCAQELARQWTFPPVDGESSVEVSVWARFRTTEAERKASLARFKESAVVLCQAMSAAIPGDAVPSREVWEAAIARILSERGPSLDTRLHDVIDAVRRVNPMDASAIMVSAMEGLTANVECPKLRAWAGH
;
A
#
# COMPACT_ATOMS: atom_id res chain seq x y z
N MET A 1 0.30 -12.59 19.18
CA MET A 1 1.60 -13.31 19.16
C MET A 1 1.62 -14.19 17.92
N PHE A 2 2.22 -13.74 16.82
CA PHE A 2 2.17 -14.40 15.51
C PHE A 2 3.19 -15.55 15.42
N ARG A 3 2.94 -16.64 16.14
CA ARG A 3 3.75 -17.86 16.01
C ARG A 3 3.13 -18.68 14.86
N ASN A 4 3.81 -18.73 13.72
CA ASN A 4 3.46 -19.46 12.48
C ASN A 4 2.63 -18.72 11.42
N VAL A 5 2.86 -17.42 11.18
CA VAL A 5 2.36 -16.82 9.93
C VAL A 5 3.21 -17.36 8.78
N ASN A 6 2.58 -18.11 7.88
CA ASN A 6 3.21 -18.58 6.65
C ASN A 6 3.85 -17.36 5.95
N PRO A 7 5.14 -17.37 5.60
CA PRO A 7 5.82 -16.23 4.99
C PRO A 7 5.15 -15.75 3.70
N ARG A 8 4.41 -16.63 3.00
CA ARG A 8 3.57 -16.25 1.85
C ARG A 8 2.29 -15.52 2.27
N CYS A 9 1.66 -15.92 3.37
CA CYS A 9 0.52 -15.22 3.98
C CYS A 9 0.94 -13.83 4.48
N PHE A 10 2.10 -13.73 5.12
CA PHE A 10 2.68 -12.46 5.54
C PHE A 10 3.04 -11.54 4.36
N ALA A 11 3.72 -12.05 3.34
CA ALA A 11 4.06 -11.26 2.15
C ALA A 11 2.81 -10.83 1.36
N ALA A 12 1.79 -11.69 1.26
CA ALA A 12 0.51 -11.34 0.68
C ALA A 12 -0.22 -10.29 1.51
N LEU A 13 -0.30 -10.43 2.84
CA LEU A 13 -0.82 -9.41 3.77
C LEU A 13 -0.10 -8.08 3.60
N LEU A 14 1.22 -8.11 3.46
CA LEU A 14 2.03 -6.90 3.30
C LEU A 14 1.71 -6.23 1.96
N MET A 15 1.76 -6.96 0.84
CA MET A 15 1.43 -6.44 -0.48
C MET A 15 -0.02 -5.92 -0.57
N LEU A 16 -0.94 -6.63 0.07
CA LEU A 16 -2.37 -6.37 0.09
C LEU A 16 -2.75 -5.18 0.97
N SER A 17 -2.07 -5.01 2.10
CA SER A 17 -2.18 -3.80 2.89
C SER A 17 -1.57 -2.61 2.15
N CYS A 18 -0.40 -2.77 1.55
CA CYS A 18 0.24 -1.69 0.80
C CYS A 18 -0.58 -1.21 -0.42
N SER A 19 -1.22 -2.13 -1.16
CA SER A 19 -1.99 -1.79 -2.36
C SER A 19 -3.44 -1.40 -2.07
N SER A 20 -4.17 -2.13 -1.23
CA SER A 20 -5.60 -1.85 -0.94
C SER A 20 -5.80 -0.55 -0.20
N PHE A 21 -4.82 -0.19 0.63
CA PHE A 21 -4.88 0.99 1.47
C PHE A 21 -4.28 2.19 0.78
N SER A 22 -4.19 2.32 -0.55
CA SER A 22 -3.62 3.54 -1.15
C SER A 22 -4.66 4.58 -1.60
N ALA A 23 -4.31 5.86 -1.66
CA ALA A 23 -5.06 6.91 -2.33
C ALA A 23 -4.24 7.33 -3.54
N ARG A 24 -4.87 7.70 -4.66
CA ARG A 24 -4.13 8.38 -5.73
C ARG A 24 -4.00 9.86 -5.38
N ALA A 25 -2.77 10.35 -5.26
CA ALA A 25 -2.51 11.78 -5.29
C ALA A 25 -2.82 12.31 -6.69
N ALA A 26 -3.39 13.51 -6.77
CA ALA A 26 -3.58 14.20 -8.05
C ALA A 26 -2.21 14.53 -8.67
N GLU A 27 -1.25 14.91 -7.83
CA GLU A 27 0.13 15.15 -8.23
C GLU A 27 1.10 15.03 -7.05
N VAL A 28 2.35 14.74 -7.38
CA VAL A 28 3.50 14.96 -6.50
C VAL A 28 4.24 16.18 -7.01
N SER A 29 4.51 17.21 -6.22
CA SER A 29 5.22 18.42 -6.68
C SER A 29 6.64 18.11 -7.16
N ALA A 30 7.23 19.02 -7.94
CA ALA A 30 8.68 19.02 -8.12
C ALA A 30 9.38 19.08 -6.75
N ALA A 31 10.63 18.63 -6.68
CA ALA A 31 11.41 18.69 -5.45
C ALA A 31 11.43 20.13 -4.91
N GLU A 32 11.13 20.35 -3.65
CA GLU A 32 11.24 21.67 -3.03
C GLU A 32 12.67 21.90 -2.56
N ARG A 33 13.23 20.90 -1.90
CA ARG A 33 14.60 20.89 -1.36
C ARG A 33 15.24 19.54 -1.69
N VAL A 34 16.55 19.57 -1.96
CA VAL A 34 17.36 18.38 -2.19
C VAL A 34 18.66 18.56 -1.43
N GLU A 35 19.02 17.56 -0.63
CA GLU A 35 20.30 17.45 0.04
C GLU A 35 20.96 16.13 -0.34
N THR A 36 22.26 16.17 -0.57
CA THR A 36 23.07 15.01 -0.93
C THR A 36 24.38 15.05 -0.16
N THR A 37 24.91 13.89 0.23
CA THR A 37 26.32 13.79 0.62
C THR A 37 27.22 14.02 -0.61
N PRO A 38 28.52 14.32 -0.43
CA PRO A 38 29.45 14.42 -1.54
C PRO A 38 29.41 13.18 -2.46
N GLY A 39 29.61 13.38 -3.75
CA GLY A 39 29.60 12.31 -4.77
C GLY A 39 28.47 12.40 -5.80
N LEU A 40 27.40 13.17 -5.51
CA LEU A 40 26.34 13.46 -6.49
C LEU A 40 25.78 14.87 -6.29
N SER A 41 25.63 15.63 -7.37
CA SER A 41 25.08 17.00 -7.28
C SER A 41 23.58 17.00 -6.94
N PRO A 42 23.10 17.93 -6.09
CA PRO A 42 21.66 18.09 -5.83
C PRO A 42 20.81 18.31 -7.09
N ASN A 43 21.38 18.95 -8.11
CA ASN A 43 20.71 19.17 -9.41
C ASN A 43 20.56 17.89 -10.23
N ALA A 44 21.49 16.94 -10.14
CA ALA A 44 21.34 15.63 -10.76
C ALA A 44 20.18 14.85 -10.11
N VAL A 45 20.13 14.83 -8.78
CA VAL A 45 19.06 14.19 -8.03
C VAL A 45 17.70 14.80 -8.37
N ARG A 46 17.61 16.14 -8.36
CA ARG A 46 16.38 16.87 -8.68
C ARG A 46 15.83 16.49 -10.05
N ARG A 47 16.68 16.42 -11.09
CA ARG A 47 16.27 16.05 -12.44
C ARG A 47 15.65 14.65 -12.51
N VAL A 48 16.29 13.66 -11.88
CA VAL A 48 15.80 12.27 -11.86
C VAL A 48 14.49 12.19 -11.07
N PHE A 49 14.44 12.81 -9.89
CA PHE A 49 13.24 12.85 -9.08
C PHE A 49 12.07 13.51 -9.83
N ASP A 50 12.28 14.69 -10.41
CA ASP A 50 11.21 15.45 -11.07
C ASP A 50 10.64 14.74 -12.30
N ALA A 51 11.45 13.90 -12.98
CA ALA A 51 11.02 13.07 -14.09
C ALA A 51 10.18 11.85 -13.65
N GLN A 52 10.43 11.32 -12.46
CA GLN A 52 9.81 10.08 -11.97
C GLN A 52 8.73 10.30 -10.89
N ARG A 53 8.65 11.50 -10.31
CA ARG A 53 7.78 11.84 -9.17
C ARG A 53 6.32 11.44 -9.35
N GLN A 54 5.80 11.48 -10.58
CA GLN A 54 4.38 11.17 -10.84
C GLN A 54 4.06 9.69 -10.64
N ALA A 55 5.05 8.79 -10.73
CA ALA A 55 4.85 7.38 -10.39
C ALA A 55 4.47 7.22 -8.91
N LEU A 56 4.96 8.08 -8.02
CA LEU A 56 4.69 8.02 -6.58
C LEU A 56 3.23 8.37 -6.23
N THR A 57 2.44 8.91 -7.17
CA THR A 57 1.03 9.26 -6.92
C THR A 57 0.18 8.10 -6.43
N VAL A 58 0.60 6.84 -6.65
CA VAL A 58 -0.13 5.64 -6.20
C VAL A 58 0.23 5.18 -4.78
N CYS A 59 1.24 5.77 -4.16
CA CYS A 59 1.75 5.37 -2.85
C CYS A 59 1.14 6.05 -1.60
N PRO A 60 0.36 7.16 -1.65
CA PRO A 60 -0.35 7.63 -0.47
C PRO A 60 -1.22 6.53 0.13
N ARG A 61 -1.37 6.46 1.44
CA ARG A 61 -2.22 5.50 2.16
C ARG A 61 -3.56 6.13 2.56
N LEU A 62 -4.58 5.30 2.65
CA LEU A 62 -5.95 5.54 3.13
C LEU A 62 -6.13 5.12 4.58
N THR A 63 -5.21 4.32 5.14
CA THR A 63 -5.24 3.88 6.55
C THR A 63 -3.96 4.22 7.29
N ALA A 64 -4.11 4.48 8.59
CA ALA A 64 -3.04 4.57 9.57
C ALA A 64 -3.10 3.36 10.50
N GLU A 65 -1.94 2.97 11.03
CA GLU A 65 -1.90 2.08 12.19
C GLU A 65 -2.15 2.89 13.46
N VAL A 66 -3.18 2.51 14.20
CA VAL A 66 -3.59 3.12 15.46
C VAL A 66 -3.20 2.16 16.59
N PRO A 67 -2.35 2.61 17.54
CA PRO A 67 -2.04 1.83 18.74
C PRO A 67 -3.30 1.50 19.52
N GLN A 68 -3.44 0.25 19.94
CA GLN A 68 -4.50 -0.17 20.87
C GLN A 68 -3.94 -0.25 22.30
N LYS A 69 -4.80 -0.01 23.30
CA LYS A 69 -4.41 -0.15 24.72
C LYS A 69 -4.01 -1.58 25.07
N GLU A 70 -4.67 -2.55 24.45
CA GLU A 70 -4.39 -3.98 24.57
C GLU A 70 -4.52 -4.60 23.17
N GLY A 71 -3.55 -5.45 22.78
CA GLY A 71 -3.56 -6.12 21.47
C GLY A 71 -2.69 -5.46 20.38
N PRO A 72 -2.71 -6.02 19.16
CA PRO A 72 -1.94 -5.49 18.03
C PRO A 72 -2.46 -4.11 17.57
N THR A 73 -1.62 -3.35 16.86
CA THR A 73 -2.06 -2.12 16.18
C THR A 73 -3.23 -2.41 15.25
N ARG A 74 -4.21 -1.51 15.24
CA ARG A 74 -5.37 -1.60 14.34
C ARG A 74 -5.21 -0.65 13.18
N SER A 75 -5.52 -1.12 11.98
CA SER A 75 -5.70 -0.22 10.84
C SER A 75 -7.01 0.57 10.98
N ALA A 76 -6.95 1.88 10.80
CA ALA A 76 -8.11 2.75 10.74
C ALA A 76 -7.97 3.74 9.58
N PRO A 77 -9.07 4.27 9.02
CA PRO A 77 -9.00 5.34 8.03
C PRO A 77 -8.10 6.48 8.51
N TRP A 78 -7.15 6.88 7.66
CA TRP A 78 -6.25 7.97 7.97
C TRP A 78 -7.03 9.30 7.91
N THR A 79 -6.90 10.10 8.97
CA THR A 79 -7.50 11.42 9.06
C THR A 79 -6.38 12.44 9.19
N ALA A 80 -6.42 13.48 8.36
CA ALA A 80 -5.44 14.56 8.41
C ALA A 80 -5.54 15.30 9.75
N PRO A 81 -4.42 15.52 10.47
CA PRO A 81 -4.36 16.50 11.56
C PRO A 81 -4.80 17.89 11.08
N ALA A 82 -5.28 18.73 11.99
CA ALA A 82 -5.69 20.11 11.66
C ALA A 82 -4.53 20.97 11.11
N ASP A 83 -3.30 20.64 11.47
CA ASP A 83 -2.05 21.28 11.01
C ASP A 83 -1.31 20.44 9.94
N ALA A 84 -2.04 19.56 9.24
CA ALA A 84 -1.46 18.67 8.25
C ALA A 84 -0.69 19.43 7.15
N ASP A 85 0.55 19.01 6.92
CA ASP A 85 1.42 19.50 5.86
C ASP A 85 1.71 18.36 4.88
N ASP A 86 1.23 18.49 3.65
CA ASP A 86 1.35 17.48 2.59
C ASP A 86 2.78 17.34 2.03
N ARG A 87 3.75 18.09 2.53
CA ARG A 87 5.17 17.81 2.27
C ARG A 87 5.49 16.39 2.75
N VAL A 88 6.48 15.75 2.13
CA VAL A 88 7.03 14.43 2.46
C VAL A 88 8.53 14.48 2.23
N LEU A 89 9.29 13.90 3.16
CA LEU A 89 10.74 13.77 3.06
C LEU A 89 11.10 12.35 2.63
N PHE A 90 11.67 12.20 1.44
CA PHE A 90 12.23 10.94 0.94
C PHE A 90 13.71 10.90 1.27
N ARG A 91 14.14 9.89 2.02
CA ARG A 91 15.56 9.64 2.29
C ARG A 91 15.99 8.29 1.74
N PHE A 92 16.97 8.28 0.85
CA PHE A 92 17.51 7.04 0.26
C PHE A 92 19.00 7.11 0.06
N VAL A 93 19.60 5.94 -0.13
CA VAL A 93 21.00 5.73 -0.44
C VAL A 93 21.13 5.28 -1.89
N ILE A 94 21.98 5.96 -2.62
CA ILE A 94 22.39 5.61 -3.99
C ILE A 94 23.74 4.89 -3.92
N ASP A 95 23.86 3.74 -4.59
CA ASP A 95 25.12 3.02 -4.71
C ASP A 95 26.03 3.62 -5.79
N ALA A 96 27.24 3.08 -5.93
CA ALA A 96 28.22 3.55 -6.92
C ALA A 96 27.70 3.50 -8.37
N ASN A 97 26.75 2.59 -8.66
CA ASN A 97 26.15 2.41 -9.98
C ASN A 97 25.00 3.39 -10.25
N GLY A 98 24.69 4.29 -9.32
CA GLY A 98 23.58 5.22 -9.47
C GLY A 98 22.21 4.57 -9.20
N THR A 99 22.15 3.44 -8.51
CA THR A 99 20.90 2.75 -8.18
C THR A 99 20.51 2.95 -6.73
N VAL A 100 19.21 2.96 -6.45
CA VAL A 100 18.70 3.13 -5.08
C VAL A 100 18.85 1.82 -4.31
N ALA A 101 19.86 1.73 -3.44
CA ALA A 101 20.15 0.54 -2.64
C ALA A 101 19.19 0.39 -1.44
N LYS A 102 18.84 1.49 -0.78
CA LYS A 102 18.03 1.47 0.45
C LYS A 102 17.29 2.79 0.66
N LEU A 103 16.00 2.75 0.99
CA LEU A 103 15.36 3.89 1.66
C LEU A 103 15.68 3.85 3.15
N SER A 104 16.04 4.99 3.73
CA SER A 104 16.35 5.11 5.15
C SER A 104 15.15 4.59 5.96
N SER A 105 15.38 3.52 6.74
CA SER A 105 14.36 2.80 7.50
C SER A 105 13.86 3.55 8.74
N VAL A 106 14.25 4.82 8.90
CA VAL A 106 13.79 5.59 10.05
C VAL A 106 12.33 5.92 9.80
N GLU A 107 11.45 5.24 10.53
CA GLU A 107 9.99 5.43 10.51
C GLU A 107 9.56 6.90 10.60
N SER A 108 10.42 7.82 11.04
CA SER A 108 10.15 9.27 11.08
C SER A 108 10.39 10.02 9.76
N THR A 109 10.95 9.38 8.73
CA THR A 109 11.37 10.08 7.50
C THR A 109 10.24 10.27 6.50
N MET A 110 9.38 9.26 6.30
CA MET A 110 8.16 9.37 5.48
C MET A 110 6.93 9.83 6.28
N LYS A 111 7.13 10.39 7.48
CA LYS A 111 6.08 10.95 8.34
C LYS A 111 6.10 12.47 8.24
N VAL A 112 5.63 13.03 7.15
CA VAL A 112 5.33 14.46 7.13
C VAL A 112 3.82 14.63 6.98
N ARG A 113 3.31 15.61 7.73
CA ARG A 113 2.06 15.59 8.50
C ARG A 113 0.74 15.59 7.71
N GLY A 114 0.71 15.40 6.40
CA GLY A 114 -0.53 15.46 5.60
C GLY A 114 -0.71 14.35 4.57
N ALA A 115 0.32 13.58 4.25
CA ALA A 115 0.21 12.41 3.40
C ALA A 115 0.95 11.23 4.04
N PHE A 116 0.21 10.22 4.48
CA PHE A 116 0.81 8.99 4.96
C PHE A 116 1.22 8.16 3.75
N ILE A 117 2.49 8.15 3.35
CA ILE A 117 2.96 7.36 2.20
C ILE A 117 3.24 5.93 2.62
N ASP A 118 2.93 4.96 1.76
CA ASP A 118 3.38 3.58 1.91
C ASP A 118 4.89 3.48 1.60
N PRO A 119 5.72 3.16 2.60
CA PRO A 119 7.16 3.12 2.41
C PRO A 119 7.60 1.99 1.47
N GLY A 120 6.89 0.86 1.45
CA GLY A 120 7.17 -0.26 0.55
C GLY A 120 6.87 0.11 -0.90
N CYS A 121 5.70 0.72 -1.17
CA CYS A 121 5.36 1.24 -2.50
C CYS A 121 6.40 2.24 -3.00
N ALA A 122 6.74 3.23 -2.16
CA ALA A 122 7.74 4.24 -2.52
C ALA A 122 9.12 3.60 -2.76
N GLN A 123 9.48 2.55 -2.03
CA GLN A 123 10.73 1.81 -2.21
C GLN A 123 10.80 1.09 -3.55
N GLU A 124 9.76 0.34 -3.91
CA GLU A 124 9.75 -0.41 -5.15
C GLU A 124 9.78 0.51 -6.37
N LEU A 125 9.13 1.68 -6.29
CA LEU A 125 9.21 2.68 -7.35
C LEU A 125 10.58 3.38 -7.37
N ALA A 126 11.15 3.72 -6.21
CA ALA A 126 12.45 4.38 -6.13
C ALA A 126 13.59 3.48 -6.63
N ARG A 127 13.49 2.16 -6.45
CA ARG A 127 14.45 1.18 -7.00
C ARG A 127 14.54 1.19 -8.52
N GLN A 128 13.51 1.70 -9.21
CA GLN A 128 13.49 1.84 -10.67
C GLN A 128 14.18 3.12 -11.14
N TRP A 129 14.56 4.02 -10.23
CA TRP A 129 15.24 5.26 -10.58
C TRP A 129 16.72 5.00 -10.82
N THR A 130 17.23 5.58 -11.90
CA THR A 130 18.65 5.54 -12.25
C THR A 130 19.23 6.94 -12.20
N PHE A 131 20.23 7.10 -11.35
CA PHE A 131 21.00 8.33 -11.20
C PHE A 131 22.31 8.23 -11.99
N PRO A 132 22.95 9.37 -12.31
CA PRO A 132 24.33 9.35 -12.79
C PRO A 132 25.22 8.58 -11.82
N PRO A 133 26.28 7.91 -12.31
CA PRO A 133 27.27 7.25 -11.47
C PRO A 133 27.79 8.22 -10.39
N VAL A 134 28.02 7.67 -9.20
CA VAL A 134 28.57 8.45 -8.09
C VAL A 134 30.09 8.54 -8.28
N ASP A 135 30.64 9.74 -8.16
CA ASP A 135 32.09 9.91 -8.17
C ASP A 135 32.69 9.38 -6.85
N GLY A 136 33.47 8.29 -6.93
CA GLY A 136 34.17 7.67 -5.79
C GLY A 136 33.71 6.24 -5.43
N GLU A 137 34.32 5.63 -4.41
CA GLU A 137 33.99 4.26 -3.95
C GLU A 137 32.82 4.18 -2.96
N SER A 138 32.21 5.31 -2.61
CA SER A 138 31.24 5.43 -1.52
C SER A 138 29.80 5.63 -2.01
N SER A 139 28.83 5.12 -1.26
CA SER A 139 27.41 5.40 -1.44
C SER A 139 27.04 6.86 -1.11
N VAL A 140 26.02 7.42 -1.76
CA VAL A 140 25.51 8.77 -1.48
C VAL A 140 24.20 8.71 -0.74
N GLU A 141 24.10 9.44 0.38
CA GLU A 141 22.82 9.68 1.03
C GLU A 141 22.11 10.88 0.40
N VAL A 142 20.83 10.71 0.12
CA VAL A 142 19.99 11.70 -0.54
C VAL A 142 18.74 11.96 0.29
N SER A 143 18.39 13.23 0.43
CA SER A 143 17.13 13.69 1.04
C SER A 143 16.39 14.61 0.06
N VAL A 144 15.14 14.28 -0.26
CA VAL A 144 14.28 15.08 -1.16
C VAL A 144 12.99 15.44 -0.44
N TRP A 145 12.63 16.72 -0.44
CA TRP A 145 11.33 17.20 0.04
C TRP A 145 10.40 17.42 -1.16
N ALA A 146 9.18 16.89 -1.11
CA ALA A 146 8.15 17.11 -2.14
C ALA A 146 6.76 17.12 -1.51
N ARG A 147 5.77 17.77 -2.14
CA ARG A 147 4.37 17.78 -1.70
C ARG A 147 3.53 16.76 -2.45
N PHE A 148 2.68 16.05 -1.74
CA PHE A 148 1.68 15.15 -2.32
C PHE A 148 0.33 15.85 -2.27
N ARG A 149 -0.13 16.39 -3.41
CA ARG A 149 -1.44 17.00 -3.45
C ARG A 149 -2.48 15.89 -3.58
N THR A 150 -3.03 15.49 -2.44
CA THR A 150 -4.23 14.66 -2.37
C THR A 150 -5.25 15.42 -1.54
N THR A 151 -6.32 15.87 -2.17
CA THR A 151 -7.39 16.57 -1.44
C THR A 151 -8.09 15.61 -0.48
N GLU A 152 -8.64 16.15 0.61
CA GLU A 152 -9.48 15.36 1.52
C GLU A 152 -10.67 14.72 0.78
N ALA A 153 -11.22 15.42 -0.22
CA ALA A 153 -12.28 14.91 -1.07
C ALA A 153 -11.85 13.68 -1.88
N GLU A 154 -10.66 13.69 -2.49
CA GLU A 154 -10.11 12.55 -3.23
C GLU A 154 -9.83 11.33 -2.34
N ARG A 155 -9.36 11.56 -1.11
CA ARG A 155 -9.19 10.51 -0.11
C ARG A 155 -10.53 9.91 0.29
N LYS A 156 -11.53 10.74 0.60
CA LYS A 156 -12.90 10.29 0.91
C LYS A 156 -13.53 9.52 -0.24
N ALA A 157 -13.39 10.02 -1.48
CA ALA A 157 -13.91 9.36 -2.67
C ALA A 157 -13.22 8.01 -2.92
N SER A 158 -11.90 7.91 -2.71
CA SER A 158 -11.16 6.66 -2.83
C SER A 158 -11.58 5.64 -1.77
N LEU A 159 -11.75 6.08 -0.52
CA LEU A 159 -12.27 5.26 0.56
C LEU A 159 -13.70 4.77 0.28
N ALA A 160 -14.55 5.63 -0.28
CA ALA A 160 -15.92 5.28 -0.66
C ALA A 160 -15.95 4.22 -1.77
N ARG A 161 -15.19 4.41 -2.85
CA ARG A 161 -15.06 3.41 -3.93
C ARG A 161 -14.53 2.07 -3.43
N PHE A 162 -13.55 2.10 -2.53
CA PHE A 162 -13.05 0.87 -1.91
C PHE A 162 -14.15 0.18 -1.10
N LYS A 163 -14.90 0.92 -0.27
CA LYS A 163 -16.03 0.38 0.50
C LYS A 163 -17.07 -0.28 -0.40
N GLU A 164 -17.47 0.40 -1.48
CA GLU A 164 -18.41 -0.14 -2.46
C GLU A 164 -17.87 -1.43 -3.10
N SER A 165 -16.61 -1.44 -3.52
CA SER A 165 -15.97 -2.62 -4.12
C SER A 165 -15.86 -3.78 -3.12
N ALA A 166 -15.59 -3.51 -1.84
CA ALA A 166 -15.55 -4.51 -0.78
C ALA A 166 -16.93 -5.12 -0.51
N VAL A 167 -18.00 -4.31 -0.52
CA VAL A 167 -19.38 -4.81 -0.42
C VAL A 167 -19.70 -5.75 -1.59
N VAL A 168 -19.41 -5.32 -2.83
CA VAL A 168 -19.62 -6.13 -4.04
C VAL A 168 -18.87 -7.45 -3.94
N LEU A 169 -17.61 -7.43 -3.49
CA LEU A 169 -16.80 -8.62 -3.29
C LEU A 169 -17.41 -9.58 -2.26
N CYS A 170 -17.80 -9.08 -1.08
CA CYS A 170 -18.37 -9.93 -0.03
C CYS A 170 -19.71 -10.55 -0.43
N GLN A 171 -20.53 -9.82 -1.17
CA GLN A 171 -21.76 -10.36 -1.77
C GLN A 171 -21.45 -11.44 -2.81
N ALA A 172 -20.48 -11.18 -3.70
CA ALA A 172 -20.10 -12.12 -4.75
C ALA A 172 -19.50 -13.42 -4.19
N MET A 173 -18.62 -13.32 -3.17
CA MET A 173 -18.09 -14.48 -2.44
C MET A 173 -19.20 -15.27 -1.76
N SER A 174 -20.16 -14.57 -1.14
CA SER A 174 -21.30 -15.21 -0.46
C SER A 174 -22.20 -15.98 -1.42
N ALA A 175 -22.38 -15.47 -2.64
CA ALA A 175 -23.14 -16.12 -3.70
C ALA A 175 -22.37 -17.26 -4.39
N ALA A 176 -21.05 -17.13 -4.57
CA ALA A 176 -20.23 -18.08 -5.30
C ALA A 176 -19.90 -19.35 -4.50
N ILE A 177 -19.81 -19.25 -3.18
CA ILE A 177 -19.39 -20.37 -2.31
C ILE A 177 -20.53 -20.72 -1.36
N PRO A 178 -21.26 -21.83 -1.58
CA PRO A 178 -22.37 -22.23 -0.72
C PRO A 178 -21.89 -22.77 0.63
N GLY A 179 -22.67 -22.53 1.69
CA GLY A 179 -22.39 -22.98 3.05
C GLY A 179 -21.44 -22.08 3.86
N ASP A 180 -21.23 -22.46 5.12
CA ASP A 180 -20.40 -21.74 6.11
C ASP A 180 -19.05 -22.43 6.40
N ALA A 181 -18.83 -23.63 5.85
CA ALA A 181 -17.54 -24.31 5.95
C ALA A 181 -16.49 -23.66 5.04
N VAL A 182 -15.22 -23.71 5.46
CA VAL A 182 -14.10 -23.26 4.61
C VAL A 182 -14.12 -24.06 3.31
N PRO A 183 -14.14 -23.41 2.13
CA PRO A 183 -14.23 -24.11 0.86
C PRO A 183 -12.97 -24.91 0.56
N SER A 184 -13.10 -25.93 -0.30
CA SER A 184 -11.93 -26.56 -0.89
C SER A 184 -11.17 -25.57 -1.78
N ARG A 185 -9.89 -25.84 -2.01
CA ARG A 185 -9.05 -25.00 -2.87
C ARG A 185 -9.61 -24.85 -4.29
N GLU A 186 -10.16 -25.93 -4.85
CA GLU A 186 -10.76 -25.93 -6.19
C GLU A 186 -11.99 -25.00 -6.26
N VAL A 187 -12.85 -25.07 -5.24
CA VAL A 187 -14.03 -24.20 -5.13
C VAL A 187 -13.62 -22.74 -4.95
N TRP A 188 -12.60 -22.48 -4.13
CA TRP A 188 -12.03 -21.14 -3.93
C TRP A 188 -11.47 -20.55 -5.24
N GLU A 189 -10.58 -21.28 -5.92
CA GLU A 189 -9.95 -20.82 -7.15
C GLU A 189 -11.00 -20.54 -8.24
N ALA A 190 -12.00 -21.42 -8.39
CA ALA A 190 -13.09 -21.23 -9.35
C ALA A 190 -13.98 -20.02 -9.00
N ALA A 191 -14.32 -19.84 -7.71
CA ALA A 191 -15.11 -18.70 -7.26
C ALA A 191 -14.38 -17.37 -7.50
N ILE A 192 -13.10 -17.28 -7.15
CA ILE A 192 -12.29 -16.09 -7.35
C ILE A 192 -12.13 -15.77 -8.85
N ALA A 193 -11.85 -16.78 -9.69
CA ALA A 193 -11.75 -16.59 -11.14
C ALA A 193 -13.08 -16.08 -11.73
N ARG A 194 -14.21 -16.62 -11.29
CA ARG A 194 -15.54 -16.15 -11.68
C ARG A 194 -15.79 -14.71 -11.26
N ILE A 195 -15.47 -14.35 -10.02
CA ILE A 195 -15.64 -12.99 -9.51
C ILE A 195 -14.80 -11.99 -10.30
N LEU A 196 -13.54 -12.31 -10.58
CA LEU A 196 -12.67 -11.46 -11.39
C LEU A 196 -13.21 -11.30 -12.81
N SER A 197 -13.74 -12.36 -13.42
CA SER A 197 -14.33 -12.29 -14.76
C SER A 197 -15.63 -11.46 -14.80
N GLU A 198 -16.52 -11.62 -13.82
CA GLU A 198 -17.85 -10.99 -13.82
C GLU A 198 -17.83 -9.57 -13.26
N ARG A 199 -16.97 -9.33 -12.26
CA ARG A 199 -16.97 -8.09 -11.46
C ARG A 199 -15.66 -7.32 -11.57
N GLY A 200 -14.58 -7.93 -12.04
CA GLY A 200 -13.25 -7.29 -12.15
C GLY A 200 -13.25 -5.89 -12.74
N PRO A 201 -13.95 -5.63 -13.87
CA PRO A 201 -14.02 -4.28 -14.46
C PRO A 201 -14.66 -3.21 -13.56
N SER A 202 -15.49 -3.62 -12.60
CA SER A 202 -16.15 -2.73 -11.63
C SER A 202 -15.42 -2.61 -10.30
N LEU A 203 -14.40 -3.43 -10.07
CA LEU A 203 -13.58 -3.36 -8.86
C LEU A 203 -12.50 -2.31 -9.01
N ASP A 204 -12.14 -1.65 -7.91
CA ASP A 204 -10.89 -0.91 -7.84
C ASP A 204 -9.72 -1.81 -8.25
N THR A 205 -8.82 -1.33 -9.11
CA THR A 205 -7.69 -2.10 -9.65
C THR A 205 -6.84 -2.76 -8.56
N ARG A 206 -6.72 -2.14 -7.40
CA ARG A 206 -5.92 -2.68 -6.29
C ARG A 206 -6.63 -3.83 -5.60
N LEU A 207 -7.95 -3.72 -5.47
CA LEU A 207 -8.77 -4.83 -4.96
C LEU A 207 -8.77 -6.00 -5.95
N HIS A 208 -8.80 -5.72 -7.26
CA HIS A 208 -8.64 -6.73 -8.30
C HIS A 208 -7.32 -7.51 -8.15
N ASP A 209 -6.18 -6.81 -8.08
CA ASP A 209 -4.85 -7.45 -7.96
C ASP A 209 -4.73 -8.27 -6.67
N VAL A 210 -5.33 -7.76 -5.60
CA VAL A 210 -5.43 -8.46 -4.31
C VAL A 210 -6.22 -9.76 -4.43
N ILE A 211 -7.39 -9.70 -5.05
CA ILE A 211 -8.25 -10.88 -5.25
C ILE A 211 -7.50 -11.93 -6.09
N ASP A 212 -6.82 -11.53 -7.16
CA ASP A 212 -6.03 -12.47 -7.97
C ASP A 212 -4.83 -13.04 -7.19
N ALA A 213 -4.18 -12.23 -6.35
CA ALA A 213 -3.07 -12.70 -5.52
C ALA A 213 -3.52 -13.77 -4.49
N VAL A 214 -4.65 -13.54 -3.80
CA VAL A 214 -5.16 -14.49 -2.80
C VAL A 214 -5.79 -15.74 -3.41
N ARG A 215 -6.04 -15.75 -4.74
CA ARG A 215 -6.49 -16.94 -5.46
C ARG A 215 -5.60 -18.16 -5.22
N ARG A 216 -4.29 -17.94 -5.07
CA ARG A 216 -3.27 -19.00 -4.93
C ARG A 216 -2.94 -19.34 -3.48
N VAL A 217 -3.61 -18.71 -2.52
CA VAL A 217 -3.42 -18.90 -1.08
C VAL A 217 -4.42 -19.93 -0.57
N ASN A 218 -4.08 -20.66 0.48
CA ASN A 218 -5.03 -21.55 1.17
C ASN A 218 -6.28 -20.77 1.61
N PRO A 219 -7.52 -21.26 1.39
CA PRO A 219 -8.74 -20.48 1.60
C PRO A 219 -8.93 -19.90 3.02
N MET A 220 -8.50 -20.62 4.05
CA MET A 220 -8.53 -20.13 5.44
C MET A 220 -7.64 -18.89 5.62
N ASP A 221 -6.37 -19.00 5.19
CA ASP A 221 -5.43 -17.88 5.20
C ASP A 221 -5.96 -16.73 4.35
N ALA A 222 -6.37 -17.01 3.12
CA ALA A 222 -6.92 -16.02 2.19
C ALA A 222 -8.10 -15.25 2.79
N SER A 223 -8.97 -15.93 3.53
CA SER A 223 -10.11 -15.31 4.23
C SER A 223 -9.63 -14.37 5.34
N ALA A 224 -8.70 -14.80 6.18
CA ALA A 224 -8.11 -13.96 7.22
C ALA A 224 -7.40 -12.72 6.64
N ILE A 225 -6.72 -12.89 5.50
CA ILE A 225 -6.08 -11.80 4.76
C ILE A 225 -7.12 -10.78 4.28
N MET A 226 -8.17 -11.25 3.61
CA MET A 226 -9.23 -10.39 3.08
C MET A 226 -9.98 -9.66 4.21
N VAL A 227 -10.31 -10.35 5.31
CA VAL A 227 -10.95 -9.73 6.49
C VAL A 227 -10.06 -8.64 7.08
N SER A 228 -8.77 -8.92 7.27
CA SER A 228 -7.81 -7.93 7.79
C SER A 228 -7.70 -6.70 6.88
N ALA A 229 -7.72 -6.89 5.55
CA ALA A 229 -7.77 -5.80 4.58
C ALA A 229 -9.02 -4.93 4.75
N MET A 230 -10.19 -5.57 4.86
CA MET A 230 -11.46 -4.87 4.88
C MET A 230 -11.70 -4.16 6.22
N GLU A 231 -11.42 -4.81 7.35
CA GLU A 231 -11.65 -4.24 8.69
C GLU A 231 -10.80 -3.00 8.97
N GLY A 232 -9.66 -2.85 8.29
CA GLY A 232 -8.80 -1.66 8.37
C GLY A 232 -9.38 -0.39 7.74
N LEU A 233 -10.21 -0.52 6.70
CA LEU A 233 -10.78 0.61 5.93
C LEU A 233 -12.28 0.79 6.13
N THR A 234 -12.97 -0.32 6.37
CA THR A 234 -14.40 -0.43 6.14
C THR A 234 -15.07 -1.06 7.34
N ALA A 235 -14.91 -0.44 8.52
CA ALA A 235 -15.46 -0.91 9.80
C ALA A 235 -16.95 -1.33 9.78
N ASN A 236 -17.70 -0.98 8.72
CA ASN A 236 -19.12 -1.30 8.52
C ASN A 236 -19.42 -2.23 7.33
N VAL A 237 -18.42 -2.87 6.70
CA VAL A 237 -18.69 -3.86 5.64
C VAL A 237 -18.87 -5.22 6.31
N GLU A 238 -20.04 -5.81 6.10
CA GLU A 238 -20.38 -7.13 6.59
C GLU A 238 -19.94 -8.20 5.60
N CYS A 239 -18.98 -9.03 6.01
CA CYS A 239 -18.48 -10.17 5.25
C CYS A 239 -18.59 -11.45 6.11
N PRO A 240 -19.82 -11.88 6.47
CA PRO A 240 -20.04 -12.90 7.47
C PRO A 240 -19.34 -14.23 7.16
N LYS A 241 -19.34 -14.67 5.89
CA LYS A 241 -18.65 -15.91 5.49
C LYS A 241 -17.13 -15.82 5.62
N LEU A 242 -16.52 -14.75 5.13
CA LEU A 242 -15.07 -14.56 5.26
C LEU A 242 -14.66 -14.48 6.74
N ARG A 243 -15.48 -13.84 7.60
CA ARG A 243 -15.26 -13.81 9.05
C ARG A 243 -15.39 -15.18 9.69
N ALA A 244 -16.41 -15.96 9.31
CA ALA A 244 -16.58 -17.33 9.80
C ALA A 244 -15.36 -18.19 9.45
N TRP A 245 -14.89 -18.14 8.20
CA TRP A 245 -13.72 -18.90 7.75
C TRP A 245 -12.41 -18.45 8.37
N ALA A 246 -12.25 -17.16 8.68
CA ALA A 246 -11.08 -16.61 9.35
C ALA A 246 -11.00 -16.95 10.85
N GLY A 247 -12.14 -17.30 11.47
CA GLY A 247 -12.23 -17.67 12.89
C GLY A 247 -12.03 -19.16 13.19
N HIS A 248 -11.83 -19.99 12.17
CA HIS A 248 -11.52 -21.41 12.25
C HIS A 248 -10.02 -21.67 12.13
#